data_AF-A0A828UAR3-F1
#
_entry.id   AF-A0A828UAR3-F1
#
_cell.length_a   1.000
_cell.length_b   1.000
_cell.length_c   1.000
_cell.angle_alpha   90.00
_cell.angle_beta   90.00
_cell.angle_gamma   90.00
#
_symmetry.space_group_name_H-M   'P 1'
#
loop_
_entity.id
_entity.type
_entity.pdbx_description
1 polymer ?
#
loop_
_entity_poly.entity_id
_entity_poly.type
_entity_poly.pdbx_seq_one_letter_code
_entity_poly.pdbx_strand_id
1 'polypeptide(L)' 'MSHEIVYYDYIPDYGVNACIDGEWDFFSSFNELFIACVETIGDDFVLVSVALPSGSWVGYQETVC' A
#
# COMPACT_ATOMS: atom_id res chain seq x y z
N MET A 1 18.00 2.31 10.67
CA MET A 1 17.25 2.98 9.60
C MET A 1 15.81 2.54 9.79
N SER A 2 14.88 3.49 9.86
CA SER A 2 13.45 3.22 10.03
C SER A 2 12.84 3.16 8.64
N HIS A 3 12.19 2.05 8.32
CA HIS A 3 11.39 1.93 7.10
C HIS A 3 10.23 2.93 7.15
N GLU A 4 9.92 3.56 6.02
CA GLU A 4 8.74 4.42 5.92
C GLU A 4 7.47 3.55 5.88
N ILE A 5 6.43 3.95 6.61
CA ILE A 5 5.18 3.19 6.68
C ILE A 5 4.13 3.87 5.83
N VAL A 6 3.69 3.19 4.77
CA VAL A 6 2.59 3.64 3.93
C VAL A 6 1.34 2.85 4.30
N TYR A 7 0.33 3.57 4.81
CA TYR A 7 -0.95 2.99 5.15
C TYR A 7 -1.85 2.93 3.93
N TYR A 8 -2.56 1.83 3.74
CA TYR A 8 -3.49 1.68 2.62
C TYR A 8 -4.82 1.03 3.03
N ASP A 9 -5.87 1.34 2.29
CA ASP A 9 -7.17 0.69 2.33
C ASP A 9 -7.50 0.09 0.95
N TYR A 10 -7.72 -1.22 0.89
CA TYR A 10 -8.10 -1.89 -0.34
C TYR A 10 -9.61 -1.89 -0.48
N ILE A 11 -10.11 -1.31 -1.56
CA ILE A 11 -11.53 -1.22 -1.86
C ILE A 11 -11.83 -2.22 -2.98
N PRO A 12 -12.51 -3.35 -2.68
CA PRO A 12 -12.84 -4.36 -3.68
C PRO A 12 -13.54 -3.74 -4.90
N ASP A 13 -13.13 -4.18 -6.09
CA ASP A 13 -13.64 -3.71 -7.39
C ASP A 13 -13.41 -2.21 -7.70
N TYR A 14 -12.65 -1.50 -6.86
CA TYR A 14 -12.36 -0.06 -7.05
C TYR A 14 -10.87 0.22 -7.16
N GLY A 15 -10.07 -0.16 -6.16
CA GLY A 15 -8.65 0.19 -6.13
C GLY A 15 -8.08 0.23 -4.72
N VAL A 16 -7.05 1.05 -4.52
CA VAL A 16 -6.33 1.20 -3.26
C VAL A 16 -6.26 2.68 -2.91
N ASN A 17 -6.75 3.05 -1.74
CA ASN A 17 -6.52 4.37 -1.17
C ASN A 17 -5.29 4.29 -0.27
N ALA A 18 -4.30 5.17 -0.41
CA ALA A 18 -3.07 5.10 0.38
C ALA A 18 -2.61 6.46 0.86
N CYS A 19 -1.99 6.48 2.05
CA CYS A 19 -1.38 7.66 2.66
C CYS A 19 0.12 7.65 2.38
N ILE A 20 0.57 8.48 1.45
CA ILE A 20 1.97 8.65 1.07
C ILE A 20 2.40 10.06 1.49
N ASP A 21 3.49 10.17 2.25
CA ASP A 21 4.03 11.46 2.74
C ASP A 21 2.98 12.35 3.46
N GLY A 22 2.03 11.71 4.15
CA GLY A 22 0.96 12.39 4.89
C GLY A 22 -0.28 12.80 4.08
N GLU A 23 -0.28 12.56 2.77
CA GLU A 23 -1.40 12.85 1.87
C GLU A 23 -2.07 11.56 1.38
N TRP A 24 -3.39 11.58 1.26
CA TRP A 24 -4.17 10.44 0.77
C TRP A 24 -4.41 10.54 -0.73
N ASP A 25 -3.97 9.51 -1.45
CA ASP A 25 -4.16 9.37 -2.89
C ASP A 25 -4.81 8.03 -3.25
N PHE A 26 -5.52 8.04 -4.38
CA PHE A 26 -6.21 6.87 -4.91
C PHE A 26 -5.46 6.27 -6.10
N PHE A 27 -5.27 4.95 -6.06
CA PHE A 27 -4.59 4.16 -7.07
C PHE A 27 -5.53 3.07 -7.59
N SER A 28 -5.48 2.78 -8.90
CA SER A 28 -6.37 1.76 -9.47
C SER A 28 -5.93 0.33 -9.14
N SER A 29 -4.67 0.14 -8.73
CA SER A 29 -4.11 -1.16 -8.36
C SER A 29 -2.96 -1.04 -7.36
N PHE A 30 -2.58 -2.16 -6.72
CA PHE A 30 -1.39 -2.23 -5.89
C PHE A 30 -0.09 -1.94 -6.64
N ASN A 31 -0.03 -2.27 -7.93
CA ASN A 31 1.15 -2.01 -8.74
C ASN A 31 1.35 -0.50 -8.96
N GLU A 32 0.28 0.25 -9.20
CA GLU A 32 0.37 1.72 -9.31
C GLU A 32 0.79 2.36 -7.99
N LEU A 33 0.22 1.91 -6.86
CA LEU A 33 0.66 2.33 -5.52
C LEU A 33 2.15 2.03 -5.30
N PHE A 34 2.60 0.82 -5.64
CA PHE A 34 3.99 0.41 -5.46
C PHE A 34 4.95 1.31 -6.24
N ILE A 35 4.64 1.58 -7.52
CA ILE A 35 5.44 2.48 -8.36
C ILE A 35 5.50 3.88 -7.74
N ALA A 36 4.36 4.43 -7.29
CA ALA A 36 4.31 5.75 -6.66
C ALA A 36 5.15 5.82 -5.36
N CYS A 37 5.13 4.77 -4.54
CA CYS A 37 5.97 4.67 -3.34
C CYS A 37 7.46 4.63 -3.70
N VAL A 38 7.86 3.84 -4.69
CA VAL A 38 9.26 3.78 -5.14
C VAL A 38 9.73 5.13 -5.68
N GLU A 39 8.89 5.83 -6.45
CA GLU A 39 9.24 7.15 -7.01
C GLU A 39 9.31 8.26 -5.96
N THR A 40 8.50 8.18 -4.90
CA THR A 40 8.38 9.23 -3.87
C THR A 40 9.32 9.01 -2.68
N ILE A 41 9.43 7.77 -2.21
CA ILE A 41 10.13 7.39 -0.97
C ILE A 41 11.44 6.64 -1.29
N GLY A 42 11.50 5.90 -2.39
CA GLY A 42 12.58 4.96 -2.71
C GLY A 42 12.25 3.52 -2.32
N ASP A 43 13.25 2.65 -2.22
CA ASP A 43 13.04 1.21 -2.01
C ASP A 43 12.79 0.81 -0.53
N ASP A 44 12.79 1.77 0.40
CA ASP A 44 12.78 1.52 1.85
C ASP A 44 11.43 1.85 2.52
N PHE A 45 10.37 1.14 2.11
CA PHE A 45 9.01 1.31 2.68
C PHE A 45 8.29 -0.02 2.94
N VAL A 46 7.25 0.06 3.78
CA VAL A 46 6.34 -1.06 4.08
C VAL A 46 4.90 -0.62 3.88
N LEU A 47 4.13 -1.43 3.15
CA LEU A 47 2.70 -1.24 2.98
C LEU A 47 1.93 -1.91 4.13
N VAL A 48 1.06 -1.15 4.82
CA VAL A 48 0.25 -1.63 5.95
C VAL A 48 -1.23 -1.37 5.69
N SER A 49 -2.05 -2.42 5.70
CA SER A 49 -3.49 -2.28 5.54
C SER A 49 -4.15 -1.68 6.79
N VAL A 50 -5.02 -0.68 6.62
CA VAL A 50 -5.82 -0.09 7.71
C VAL A 50 -7.11 -0.86 7.98
N ALA A 51 -7.57 -1.68 7.02
CA ALA A 51 -8.79 -2.48 7.14
C ALA A 51 -8.61 -3.70 8.07
N LEU A 52 -7.36 -4.07 8.37
CA LEU A 52 -7.07 -5.22 9.21
C LEU A 52 -7.08 -4.86 10.69
N PRO A 53 -7.83 -5.59 11.54
CA PRO A 53 -7.69 -5.46 12.97
C PRO A 53 -6.26 -5.84 13.39
N SER A 54 -5.73 -5.10 14.37
CA SER A 54 -4.38 -5.32 14.91
C SER A 54 -4.12 -6.81 15.19
N GLY A 55 -3.02 -7.35 14.66
CA GLY A 55 -2.65 -8.77 14.79
C GLY A 55 -3.08 -9.67 13.63
N SER A 56 -3.77 -9.13 12.62
CA SER A 56 -4.07 -9.83 11.36
C SER A 56 -3.05 -9.48 10.29
N TRP A 57 -2.41 -10.50 9.70
CA TRP A 57 -1.53 -10.36 8.54
C TRP A 57 -2.26 -10.87 7.30
N VAL A 58 -2.42 -10.03 6.29
CA VAL A 58 -2.80 -10.45 4.94
C VAL A 58 -1.64 -10.10 4.02
N GLY A 59 -0.93 -11.12 3.56
CA GLY A 59 0.05 -10.97 2.49
C GLY A 59 -0.69 -10.92 1.16
N TYR A 60 -0.40 -9.91 0.35
CA TYR A 60 -0.80 -9.92 -1.06
C TYR A 60 0.13 -10.89 -1.80
N GLN A 61 -0.43 -11.97 -2.36
CA GLN A 61 0.26 -12.82 -3.32
C GLN A 61 -0.45 -12.73 -4.66
N GLU A 62 0.20 -12.09 -5.61
CA GLU A 62 -0.28 -12.06 -6.99
C GLU A 62 -0.19 -13.48 -7.57
N THR A 63 -1.34 -14.07 -7.92
CA THR A 63 -1.38 -15.37 -8.59
C THR A 63 -1.29 -15.13 -10.08
N VAL A 64 -0.15 -15.48 -10.67
CA VAL A 64 0.03 -15.45 -12.12
C VAL A 64 -0.58 -16.73 -12.69
N CYS A 65 -1.68 -16.60 -13.44
CA CYS A 65 -2.29 -17.70 -14.21
C CYS A 65 -1.52 -17.98 -15.50
#